data_AF-A0A9Q4T612-F1
#
_entry.id   AF-A0A9Q4T612-F1
#
_cell.length_a   1.000
_cell.length_b   1.000
_cell.length_c   1.000
_cell.angle_alpha   90.00
_cell.angle_beta   90.00
_cell.angle_gamma   90.00
#
_symmetry.space_group_name_H-M   'P 1'
#
loop_
_entity.id
_entity.type
_entity.pdbx_description
1 polymer ?
#
loop_
_entity_poly.entity_id
_entity_poly.type
_entity_poly.pdbx_seq_one_letter_code
_entity_poly.pdbx_strand_id
1 'polypeptide(L)'
;MLKTLIAALSVLAFSFHAALAQPLASISDVSQPQRFTQWVQSRCIASIADSAALKADANASAAAWLEASELPAEAFNAADAVIAQALKTRVGGTAKTDYRVLKCALIAQSADVQTLYQQFARQKAQ
;
A
#
# COMPACT_ATOMS: atom_id res chain seq x y z
N MET A 1 -45.96 -12.41 -59.07
CA MET A 1 -45.76 -12.08 -57.65
C MET A 1 -44.27 -12.09 -57.36
N LEU A 2 -43.65 -10.92 -57.30
CA LEU A 2 -42.20 -10.74 -57.12
C LEU A 2 -41.91 -10.61 -55.61
N LYS A 3 -41.37 -11.68 -55.00
CA LYS A 3 -41.00 -11.69 -53.58
C LYS A 3 -39.64 -11.01 -53.39
N THR A 4 -39.67 -9.80 -52.85
CA THR A 4 -38.52 -9.04 -52.37
C THR A 4 -37.83 -9.79 -51.23
N LEU A 5 -36.58 -10.21 -51.44
CA LEU A 5 -35.70 -10.70 -50.37
C LEU A 5 -34.89 -9.50 -49.84
N ILE A 6 -35.34 -8.94 -48.72
CA ILE A 6 -34.57 -7.95 -47.96
C ILE A 6 -33.57 -8.75 -47.11
N ALA A 7 -32.31 -8.80 -47.54
CA ALA A 7 -31.22 -9.31 -46.71
C ALA A 7 -30.90 -8.26 -45.63
N ALA A 8 -31.32 -8.51 -44.40
CA ALA A 8 -30.93 -7.71 -43.26
C ALA A 8 -29.46 -8.00 -42.93
N LEU A 9 -28.56 -7.07 -43.27
CA LEU A 9 -27.18 -7.07 -42.77
C LEU A 9 -27.19 -6.69 -41.28
N SER A 10 -27.13 -7.70 -40.41
CA SER A 10 -26.82 -7.49 -38.99
C SER A 10 -25.33 -7.19 -38.85
N VAL A 11 -24.98 -5.91 -38.70
CA VAL A 11 -23.62 -5.49 -38.32
C VAL A 11 -23.37 -5.90 -36.88
N LEU A 12 -22.64 -7.00 -36.67
CA LEU A 12 -22.09 -7.38 -35.38
C LEU A 12 -20.95 -6.40 -35.03
N ALA A 13 -21.28 -5.31 -34.33
CA ALA A 13 -20.29 -4.45 -33.69
C ALA A 13 -19.71 -5.20 -32.48
N PHE A 14 -18.63 -5.97 -32.72
CA PHE A 14 -17.80 -6.49 -31.64
C PHE A 14 -17.00 -5.34 -31.02
N SER A 15 -17.58 -4.71 -30.00
CA SER A 15 -16.86 -3.76 -29.15
C SER A 15 -15.84 -4.53 -28.29
N PHE A 16 -14.67 -4.83 -28.86
CA PHE A 16 -13.51 -5.29 -28.09
C PHE A 16 -13.02 -4.13 -27.21
N HIS A 17 -13.63 -3.97 -26.03
CA HIS A 17 -13.02 -3.20 -24.95
C HIS A 17 -11.89 -4.05 -24.36
N ALA A 18 -10.75 -4.10 -25.04
CA ALA A 18 -9.51 -4.42 -24.37
C ALA A 18 -9.30 -3.29 -23.34
N ALA A 19 -9.70 -3.54 -22.09
CA ALA A 19 -9.39 -2.63 -21.00
C ALA A 19 -7.86 -2.55 -20.93
N LEU A 20 -7.30 -1.47 -21.48
CA LEU A 20 -5.87 -1.19 -21.42
C LEU A 20 -5.53 -1.03 -19.93
N ALA A 21 -4.87 -2.04 -19.36
CA ALA A 21 -4.33 -1.94 -18.01
C ALA A 21 -3.33 -0.78 -18.00
N GLN A 22 -3.65 0.29 -17.28
CA GLN A 22 -2.73 1.39 -17.07
C GLN A 22 -1.55 0.88 -16.23
N PRO A 23 -0.31 1.30 -16.52
CA PRO A 23 0.83 0.93 -15.70
C PRO A 23 0.65 1.46 -14.27
N LEU A 24 1.12 0.70 -13.28
CA LEU A 24 1.19 1.18 -11.90
C LEU A 24 2.23 2.29 -11.79
N ALA A 25 2.01 3.21 -10.84
CA ALA A 25 2.97 4.27 -10.55
C ALA A 25 4.32 3.71 -10.11
N SER A 26 5.41 4.38 -10.48
CA SER A 26 6.74 4.03 -9.97
C SER A 26 6.89 4.47 -8.52
N ILE A 27 7.67 3.71 -7.73
CA ILE A 27 8.05 4.07 -6.36
C ILE A 27 8.75 5.45 -6.32
N SER A 28 9.47 5.82 -7.38
CA SER A 28 10.11 7.13 -7.51
C SER A 28 9.13 8.30 -7.48
N ASP A 29 7.91 8.07 -7.98
CA ASP A 29 6.88 9.10 -8.14
C ASP A 29 6.09 9.35 -6.84
N VAL A 30 6.27 8.47 -5.86
CA VAL A 30 5.67 8.58 -4.53
C VAL A 30 6.46 9.59 -3.70
N SER A 31 5.81 10.49 -2.96
CA SER A 31 6.54 11.48 -2.15
C SER A 31 7.35 10.82 -1.02
N GLN A 32 8.41 11.48 -0.53
CA GLN A 32 9.22 10.97 0.59
C GLN A 32 8.40 10.63 1.86
N PRO A 33 7.46 11.48 2.33
CA PRO A 33 6.61 11.12 3.47
C PRO A 33 5.78 9.86 3.20
N GLN A 34 5.24 9.73 1.98
CA GLN A 34 4.45 8.57 1.60
C GLN A 34 5.30 7.30 1.52
N ARG A 35 6.53 7.36 0.99
CA ARG A 35 7.43 6.19 1.01
C ARG A 35 7.68 5.69 2.43
N PHE A 36 7.87 6.61 3.38
CA PHE A 36 8.02 6.24 4.79
C PHE A 36 6.75 5.61 5.37
N THR A 37 5.57 6.16 5.11
CA THR A 37 4.32 5.55 5.62
C THR A 37 4.00 4.22 4.95
N GLN A 38 4.34 4.04 3.67
CA GLN A 38 4.24 2.76 2.96
C GLN A 38 5.20 1.70 3.52
N TRP A 39 6.43 2.11 3.88
CA TRP A 39 7.34 1.25 4.62
C TRP A 39 6.71 0.80 5.95
N VAL A 40 6.18 1.74 6.75
CA VAL A 40 5.57 1.45 8.05
C VAL A 40 4.40 0.48 7.90
N GLN A 41 3.54 0.70 6.91
CA GLN A 41 2.40 -0.17 6.66
C GLN A 41 2.84 -1.59 6.27
N SER A 42 3.79 -1.70 5.34
CA SER A 42 4.32 -3.00 4.87
C SER A 42 4.99 -3.77 6.01
N ARG A 43 5.80 -3.09 6.81
CA ARG A 43 6.50 -3.66 7.96
C ARG A 43 5.54 -4.08 9.08
N CYS A 44 4.48 -3.31 9.30
CA CYS A 44 3.40 -3.67 10.22
C CYS A 44 2.67 -4.92 9.73
N ILE A 45 2.34 -5.03 8.43
CA ILE A 45 1.70 -6.21 7.83
C ILE A 45 2.58 -7.46 8.05
N ALA A 46 3.89 -7.35 7.81
CA ALA A 46 4.83 -8.44 8.09
C ALA A 46 4.82 -8.88 9.56
N SER A 47 4.55 -7.97 10.49
CA SER A 47 4.49 -8.24 11.93
C SER A 47 3.18 -8.91 12.35
N ILE A 48 2.11 -8.78 11.56
CA ILE A 48 0.82 -9.41 11.80
C ILE A 48 0.53 -10.63 10.91
N ALA A 49 1.38 -10.90 9.93
CA ALA A 49 1.17 -11.99 8.98
C ALA A 49 1.28 -13.36 9.68
N ASP A 50 0.24 -14.19 9.52
CA ASP A 50 0.21 -15.54 10.09
C ASP A 50 0.90 -16.58 9.18
N SER A 51 1.16 -16.23 7.91
CA SER A 51 1.88 -17.08 6.96
C SER A 51 3.29 -16.57 6.69
N ALA A 52 4.24 -17.52 6.56
CA ALA A 52 5.63 -17.20 6.23
C ALA A 52 5.76 -16.50 4.87
N ALA A 53 4.96 -16.92 3.88
CA ALA A 53 4.94 -16.33 2.55
C ALA A 53 4.52 -14.85 2.60
N LEU A 54 3.41 -14.53 3.29
CA LEU A 54 2.95 -13.14 3.41
C LEU A 54 3.94 -12.29 4.21
N LYS A 55 4.55 -12.84 5.25
CA LYS A 55 5.58 -12.14 6.02
C LYS A 55 6.81 -11.82 5.16
N ALA A 56 7.27 -12.77 4.34
CA ALA A 56 8.40 -12.56 3.45
C ALA A 56 8.10 -11.51 2.37
N ASP A 57 6.93 -11.60 1.74
CA ASP A 57 6.46 -10.64 0.74
C ASP A 57 6.35 -9.22 1.33
N ALA A 58 5.69 -9.07 2.48
CA ALA A 58 5.52 -7.77 3.12
C ALA A 58 6.86 -7.16 3.58
N ASN A 59 7.83 -7.98 4.01
CA ASN A 59 9.18 -7.50 4.31
C ASN A 59 9.95 -7.08 3.05
N ALA A 60 9.84 -7.83 1.95
CA ALA A 60 10.45 -7.45 0.67
C ALA A 60 9.84 -6.14 0.13
N SER A 61 8.52 -6.00 0.25
CA SER A 61 7.80 -4.76 -0.06
C SER A 61 8.28 -3.59 0.81
N ALA A 62 8.47 -3.80 2.12
CA ALA A 62 9.05 -2.78 3.00
C ALA A 62 10.47 -2.41 2.57
N ALA A 63 11.31 -3.38 2.20
CA ALA A 63 12.67 -3.12 1.73
C ALA A 63 12.70 -2.22 0.49
N ALA A 64 11.78 -2.41 -0.47
CA ALA A 64 11.69 -1.53 -1.63
C ALA A 64 11.39 -0.07 -1.27
N TRP A 65 10.51 0.15 -0.27
CA TRP A 65 10.24 1.51 0.24
C TRP A 65 11.42 2.10 1.00
N LEU A 66 12.17 1.28 1.72
CA LEU A 66 13.40 1.67 2.42
C LEU A 66 14.46 2.14 1.42
N GLU A 67 14.71 1.35 0.37
CA GLU A 67 15.70 1.65 -0.66
C GLU A 67 15.40 2.95 -1.42
N ALA A 68 14.12 3.23 -1.66
CA ALA A 68 13.71 4.46 -2.31
C ALA A 68 13.59 5.66 -1.35
N SER A 69 13.70 5.44 -0.04
CA SER A 69 13.63 6.50 0.94
C SER A 69 14.97 7.20 1.08
N GLU A 70 14.88 8.47 1.40
CA GLU A 70 16.02 9.32 1.66
C GLU A 70 16.36 9.46 3.14
N LEU A 71 15.56 8.85 4.02
CA LEU A 71 15.74 8.89 5.46
C LEU A 71 16.88 7.95 5.89
N PRO A 72 17.57 8.27 6.99
CA PRO A 72 18.59 7.39 7.54
C PRO A 72 17.98 6.13 8.16
N ALA A 73 18.76 5.04 8.28
CA ALA A 73 18.30 3.75 8.79
C ALA A 73 17.69 3.83 10.20
N GLU A 74 18.16 4.77 11.02
CA GLU A 74 17.68 5.06 12.37
C GLU A 74 16.20 5.46 12.39
N ALA A 75 15.69 6.11 11.34
CA ALA A 75 14.28 6.45 11.22
C ALA A 75 13.40 5.20 11.19
N PHE A 76 13.87 4.18 10.48
CA PHE A 76 13.17 2.90 10.31
C PHE A 76 13.27 2.03 11.57
N ASN A 77 14.43 2.00 12.22
CA ASN A 77 14.59 1.33 13.51
C ASN A 77 13.67 1.93 14.58
N ALA A 78 13.57 3.26 14.63
CA ALA A 78 12.66 3.94 15.54
C ALA A 78 11.19 3.67 15.18
N ALA A 79 10.86 3.62 13.89
CA ALA A 79 9.51 3.30 13.43
C ALA A 79 9.11 1.85 13.77
N ASP A 80 10.04 0.89 13.73
CA ASP A 80 9.79 -0.50 14.14
C ASP A 80 9.35 -0.57 15.62
N ALA A 81 9.96 0.24 16.49
CA ALA A 81 9.56 0.34 17.90
C ALA A 81 8.14 0.93 18.05
N VAL A 82 7.81 1.98 17.27
CA VAL A 82 6.46 2.58 17.24
C VAL A 82 5.43 1.56 16.78
N ILE A 83 5.71 0.80 15.71
CA ILE A 83 4.83 -0.28 15.22
C ILE A 83 4.59 -1.32 16.32
N ALA A 84 5.65 -1.83 16.94
CA ALA A 84 5.55 -2.87 17.95
C ALA A 84 4.72 -2.42 19.17
N GLN A 85 4.83 -1.15 19.56
CA GLN A 85 4.04 -0.59 20.64
C GLN A 85 2.58 -0.38 20.23
N ALA A 86 2.33 0.22 19.07
CA ALA A 86 0.97 0.54 18.61
C ALA A 86 0.15 -0.71 18.24
N LEU A 87 0.80 -1.81 17.85
CA LEU A 87 0.14 -3.09 17.59
C LEU A 87 -0.60 -3.67 18.82
N LYS A 88 -0.20 -3.27 20.03
CA LYS A 88 -0.83 -3.67 21.30
C LYS A 88 -2.20 -3.00 21.51
N THR A 89 -2.47 -1.90 20.81
CA THR A 89 -3.75 -1.17 20.91
C THR A 89 -4.88 -1.99 20.29
N ARG A 90 -6.05 -2.01 20.93
CA ARG A 90 -7.25 -2.65 20.37
C ARG A 90 -7.94 -1.73 19.37
N VAL A 91 -8.32 -2.29 18.23
CA VAL A 91 -9.19 -1.66 17.24
C VAL A 91 -10.41 -2.57 17.10
N GLY A 92 -11.61 -1.99 17.03
CA GLY A 92 -12.86 -2.75 17.00
C GLY A 92 -13.85 -2.17 16.00
N GLY A 93 -14.88 -2.95 15.72
CA GLY A 93 -15.97 -2.61 14.83
C GLY A 93 -17.11 -3.61 15.02
N THR A 94 -18.06 -3.62 14.09
CA THR A 94 -19.24 -4.49 14.18
C THR A 94 -18.94 -5.95 13.87
N ALA A 95 -17.87 -6.24 13.12
CA ALA A 95 -17.46 -7.62 12.82
C ALA A 95 -16.61 -8.19 13.96
N LYS A 96 -16.74 -9.50 14.21
CA LYS A 96 -15.98 -10.23 15.24
C LYS A 96 -14.57 -10.58 14.74
N THR A 97 -13.73 -9.57 14.55
CA THR A 97 -12.31 -9.72 14.13
C THR A 97 -11.43 -8.69 14.84
N ASP A 98 -10.11 -8.91 14.81
CA ASP A 98 -9.12 -8.06 15.47
C ASP A 98 -8.68 -6.84 14.62
N TYR A 99 -9.20 -6.73 13.38
CA TYR A 99 -8.94 -5.61 12.47
C TYR A 99 -7.44 -5.31 12.27
N ARG A 100 -6.59 -6.34 12.29
CA ARG A 100 -5.12 -6.19 12.31
C ARG A 100 -4.60 -5.41 11.09
N VAL A 101 -5.16 -5.64 9.91
CA VAL A 101 -4.79 -4.91 8.68
C VAL A 101 -5.18 -3.43 8.76
N LEU A 102 -6.40 -3.13 9.23
CA LEU A 102 -6.84 -1.75 9.47
C LEU A 102 -5.92 -1.07 10.49
N LYS A 103 -5.53 -1.77 11.57
CA LYS A 103 -4.58 -1.26 12.55
C LYS A 103 -3.26 -0.83 11.89
N CYS A 104 -2.72 -1.60 10.95
CA CYS A 104 -1.51 -1.20 10.23
C CYS A 104 -1.69 0.06 9.38
N ALA A 105 -2.84 0.22 8.70
CA ALA A 105 -3.15 1.44 7.96
C ALA A 105 -3.28 2.67 8.89
N LEU A 106 -3.85 2.49 10.08
CA LEU A 106 -3.96 3.54 11.10
C LEU A 106 -2.60 3.90 11.71
N ILE A 107 -1.76 2.90 12.02
CA ILE A 107 -0.40 3.10 12.54
C ILE A 107 0.42 3.91 11.54
N ALA A 108 0.42 3.52 10.27
CA ALA A 108 1.17 4.21 9.21
C ALA A 108 0.77 5.69 9.04
N GLN A 109 -0.45 6.06 9.39
CA GLN A 109 -0.97 7.43 9.31
C GLN A 109 -0.97 8.15 10.66
N SER A 110 -0.50 7.52 11.74
CA SER A 110 -0.56 8.06 13.10
C SER A 110 0.31 9.31 13.30
N ALA A 111 -0.06 10.13 14.29
CA ALA A 111 0.73 11.30 14.67
C ALA A 111 2.16 10.95 15.10
N ASP A 112 2.36 9.78 15.72
CA ASP A 112 3.69 9.31 16.14
C ASP A 112 4.60 9.08 14.92
N VAL A 113 4.08 8.39 13.89
CA VAL A 113 4.81 8.15 12.64
C VAL A 113 5.07 9.46 11.89
N GLN A 114 4.10 10.38 11.86
CA GLN A 114 4.31 11.70 11.25
C GLN A 114 5.37 12.51 11.99
N THR A 115 5.36 12.51 13.33
CA THR A 115 6.36 13.22 14.15
C THR A 115 7.75 12.65 13.91
N LEU A 116 7.85 11.32 13.84
CA LEU A 116 9.10 10.62 13.58
C LEU A 116 9.66 11.00 12.20
N TYR A 117 8.83 10.99 11.15
CA TYR A 117 9.22 11.47 9.83
C TYR A 117 9.78 12.89 9.89
N GLN A 118 9.06 13.82 10.53
CA GLN A 118 9.46 15.22 10.61
C GLN A 118 10.76 15.43 11.41
N GLN A 119 11.05 14.58 12.40
CA GLN A 119 12.31 14.62 13.14
C GLN A 119 13.48 14.27 12.22
N PHE A 120 13.42 13.13 11.54
CA PHE A 120 14.53 12.66 10.71
C PHE A 120 14.67 13.44 9.40
N ALA A 121 13.57 13.93 8.82
CA ALA A 121 13.61 14.81 7.65
C ALA A 121 14.34 16.13 7.97
N ARG A 122 14.14 16.68 9.18
CA ARG A 122 14.85 17.90 9.63
C ARG A 122 16.32 17.64 9.91
N GLN A 123 16.66 16.52 10.54
CA GLN A 123 18.05 16.16 10.84
C GLN A 123 18.88 15.96 9.56
N LYS A 124 18.29 15.46 8.49
CA LYS A 124 18.94 15.35 7.18
C LYS A 124 19.23 16.72 6.53
N ALA A 125 18.38 17.71 6.79
CA ALA A 125 18.50 19.03 6.17
C ALA A 125 19.58 19.92 6.83
N GLN A 126 20.19 19.45 7.92
CA GLN A 126 21.26 20.12 8.67
C GLN A 126 22.62 19.53 8.28
#